data_AF-A0AAN4VT43-F1
#
_entry.id   AF-A0AAN4VT43-F1
#
_cell.length_a   1.000
_cell.length_b   1.000
_cell.length_c   1.000
_cell.angle_alpha   90.00
_cell.angle_beta   90.00
_cell.angle_gamma   90.00
#
_symmetry.space_group_name_H-M   'P 1'
#
loop_
_entity.id
_entity.type
_entity.pdbx_description
1 polymer ?
#
loop_
_entity_poly.entity_id
_entity_poly.type
_entity_poly.pdbx_seq_one_letter_code
_entity_poly.pdbx_strand_id
1 'polypeptide(L)'
;MNNLSTKLLYLFVFVFFIACQEKEQQGDREEAIAKAENSKEEKTSGAVAFEQAFDLGKVKMMVHIPNTTTDNLITINPEGFENMKDPFTTKIEGIVREGYQADLNGDGFQEIYLFEYSIGSGTYGKVHAFASFGDKSFGPIYMPEMTEDLAKGYMGHDRFYIKDDLLVREFPLYNESDTNAKPTGGNRVIKYSLEKGEAGFILKPKKGRDQIKLGF
;
A
#
# COMPACT_ATOMS: atom_id res chain seq x y z
N MET A 1 -44.92 -76.65 7.47
CA MET A 1 -45.53 -77.46 6.39
C MET A 1 -46.23 -76.52 5.43
N ASN A 2 -45.71 -76.47 4.20
CA ASN A 2 -46.37 -76.29 2.90
C ASN A 2 -47.16 -75.00 2.58
N ASN A 3 -46.50 -74.14 1.79
CA ASN A 3 -46.88 -73.58 0.47
C ASN A 3 -48.38 -73.48 0.08
N LEU A 4 -48.75 -72.38 -0.60
CA LEU A 4 -48.87 -72.30 -2.08
C LEU A 4 -49.99 -71.34 -2.56
N SER A 5 -49.61 -70.36 -3.41
CA SER A 5 -50.36 -69.78 -4.57
C SER A 5 -51.71 -69.07 -4.31
N THR A 6 -52.09 -67.95 -4.93
CA THR A 6 -52.16 -67.68 -6.39
C THR A 6 -52.52 -66.20 -6.61
N LYS A 7 -52.06 -65.61 -7.72
CA LYS A 7 -52.29 -64.22 -8.15
C LYS A 7 -53.67 -63.98 -8.79
N LEU A 8 -53.99 -62.67 -8.89
CA LEU A 8 -54.89 -61.97 -9.84
C LEU A 8 -56.39 -61.99 -9.46
N LEU A 9 -57.16 -60.89 -9.48
CA LEU A 9 -57.28 -59.88 -10.53
C LEU A 9 -58.36 -58.83 -10.11
N TYR A 10 -58.29 -57.61 -10.67
CA TYR A 10 -59.37 -56.58 -10.78
C TYR A 10 -59.73 -55.77 -9.51
N LEU A 11 -60.04 -54.47 -9.54
CA LEU A 11 -60.34 -53.53 -10.61
C LEU A 11 -60.13 -52.10 -10.07
N PHE A 12 -59.63 -51.24 -10.95
CA PHE A 12 -59.27 -49.84 -10.78
C PHE A 12 -60.47 -48.97 -10.36
N VAL A 13 -60.32 -48.20 -9.28
CA VAL A 13 -61.33 -47.25 -8.81
C VAL A 13 -61.34 -45.99 -9.68
N PHE A 14 -62.39 -45.87 -10.49
CA PHE A 14 -63.04 -44.66 -11.03
C PHE A 14 -63.26 -43.63 -9.88
N VAL A 15 -63.06 -42.31 -9.96
CA VAL A 15 -63.11 -41.30 -11.04
C VAL A 15 -62.31 -40.07 -10.59
N PHE A 16 -61.38 -39.62 -11.43
CA PHE A 16 -60.83 -38.27 -11.41
C PHE A 16 -61.79 -37.33 -12.15
N PHE A 17 -62.34 -36.34 -11.45
CA PHE A 17 -62.96 -35.17 -12.09
C PHE A 17 -61.90 -34.08 -12.25
N ILE A 18 -61.33 -34.05 -13.45
CA ILE A 18 -61.11 -32.89 -14.34
C ILE A 18 -60.83 -31.54 -13.67
N ALA A 19 -59.61 -31.01 -13.86
CA ALA A 19 -59.41 -29.69 -14.48
C ALA A 19 -57.94 -29.43 -14.85
N CYS A 20 -57.74 -29.19 -16.15
CA CYS A 20 -56.76 -28.36 -16.86
C CYS A 20 -55.26 -28.31 -16.49
N GLN A 21 -54.50 -28.75 -17.51
CA GLN A 21 -53.38 -28.07 -18.17
C GLN A 21 -52.04 -27.92 -17.43
N GLU A 22 -51.16 -28.83 -17.81
CA GLU A 22 -49.74 -28.68 -18.10
C GLU A 22 -49.28 -27.24 -18.44
N LYS A 23 -48.37 -26.69 -17.64
CA LYS A 23 -47.25 -25.85 -18.11
C LYS A 23 -46.16 -25.70 -17.03
N GLU A 24 -45.05 -26.38 -17.31
CA GLU A 24 -43.65 -26.11 -16.98
C GLU A 24 -43.33 -25.23 -15.76
N GLN A 25 -42.82 -25.86 -14.68
CA GLN A 25 -41.93 -25.24 -13.71
C GLN A 25 -40.51 -25.15 -14.30
N GLN A 26 -40.21 -24.03 -14.93
CA GLN A 26 -38.83 -23.59 -15.17
C GLN A 26 -38.84 -22.06 -15.29
N GLY A 27 -38.84 -21.36 -14.16
CA GLY A 27 -38.87 -19.89 -14.13
C GLY A 27 -38.42 -19.29 -12.79
N ASP A 28 -38.64 -19.99 -11.67
CA ASP A 28 -38.44 -19.38 -10.34
C ASP A 28 -37.09 -19.72 -9.68
N ARG A 29 -36.17 -20.42 -10.37
CA ARG A 29 -34.82 -20.72 -9.84
C ARG A 29 -33.72 -19.82 -10.41
N GLU A 30 -33.98 -19.06 -11.48
CA GLU A 30 -33.04 -18.06 -12.00
C GLU A 30 -33.28 -16.65 -11.43
N GLU A 31 -34.50 -16.31 -11.04
CA GLU A 31 -34.78 -14.96 -10.50
C GLU A 31 -34.38 -14.78 -9.01
N ALA A 32 -34.26 -15.89 -8.25
CA ALA A 32 -33.73 -15.86 -6.88
C ALA A 32 -32.20 -15.82 -6.82
N ILE A 33 -31.51 -16.26 -7.88
CA ILE A 33 -30.04 -16.16 -8.00
C ILE A 33 -29.66 -14.76 -8.52
N ALA A 34 -30.44 -14.18 -9.45
CA ALA A 34 -30.20 -12.83 -9.96
C ALA A 34 -30.47 -11.68 -8.96
N LYS A 35 -31.26 -11.89 -7.90
CA LYS A 35 -31.49 -10.90 -6.83
C LYS A 35 -30.59 -11.04 -5.59
N ALA A 36 -29.87 -12.16 -5.45
CA ALA A 36 -28.83 -12.31 -4.43
C ALA A 36 -27.43 -11.91 -4.93
N GLU A 37 -27.28 -11.71 -6.25
CA GLU A 37 -26.00 -11.33 -6.89
C GLU A 37 -25.89 -9.84 -7.27
N ASN A 38 -26.91 -9.01 -7.03
CA ASN A 38 -26.84 -7.56 -7.29
C ASN A 38 -26.97 -6.70 -6.02
N SER A 39 -26.21 -7.07 -4.98
CA SER A 39 -25.81 -6.16 -3.90
C SER A 39 -24.37 -6.44 -3.44
N LYS A 40 -23.51 -6.89 -4.36
CA LYS A 40 -22.08 -6.60 -4.25
C LYS A 40 -21.81 -5.42 -5.17
N GLU A 41 -22.15 -4.23 -4.67
CA GLU A 41 -21.32 -3.08 -4.98
C GLU A 41 -19.87 -3.51 -4.75
N GLU A 42 -19.07 -3.44 -5.81
CA GLU A 42 -17.62 -3.36 -5.68
C GLU A 42 -17.30 -2.16 -4.78
N LYS A 43 -17.20 -2.42 -3.47
CA LYS A 43 -16.35 -1.63 -2.62
C LYS A 43 -14.93 -1.83 -3.16
N THR A 44 -14.49 -0.89 -3.99
CA THR A 44 -13.09 -0.52 -4.04
C THR A 44 -12.67 -0.26 -2.59
N SER A 45 -12.04 -1.27 -1.99
CA SER A 45 -11.34 -1.12 -0.71
C SER A 45 -10.11 -0.25 -1.00
N GLY A 46 -10.33 1.04 -1.20
CA GLY A 46 -9.24 2.02 -1.24
C GLY A 46 -8.44 1.89 0.05
N ALA A 47 -7.12 2.02 -0.06
CA ALA A 47 -6.31 2.18 1.13
C ALA A 47 -6.81 3.43 1.89
N VAL A 48 -6.78 3.37 3.22
CA VAL A 48 -7.22 4.49 4.06
C VAL A 48 -6.38 5.71 3.71
N ALA A 49 -7.02 6.88 3.58
CA ALA A 49 -6.32 8.13 3.36
C ALA A 49 -5.29 8.36 4.48
N PHE A 50 -4.11 8.83 4.09
CA PHE A 50 -3.09 9.25 5.04
C PHE A 50 -3.27 10.74 5.34
N GLU A 51 -3.50 11.05 6.61
CA GLU A 51 -3.66 12.41 7.11
C GLU A 51 -2.80 12.59 8.34
N GLN A 52 -1.91 13.59 8.31
CA GLN A 52 -1.05 13.90 9.45
C GLN A 52 -0.64 15.37 9.45
N ALA A 53 -0.77 16.01 10.62
CA ALA A 53 -0.18 17.31 10.87
C ALA A 53 1.20 17.12 11.52
N PHE A 54 2.24 17.66 10.88
CA PHE A 54 3.59 17.71 11.42
C PHE A 54 3.83 19.08 12.03
N ASP A 55 4.05 19.11 13.34
CA ASP A 55 4.39 20.32 14.07
C ASP A 55 5.91 20.47 14.13
N LEU A 56 6.42 21.42 13.34
CA LEU A 56 7.85 21.68 13.19
C LEU A 56 8.32 22.81 14.13
N GLY A 57 7.50 23.18 15.13
CA GLY A 57 7.77 24.24 16.07
C GLY A 57 6.98 25.51 15.73
N LYS A 58 7.57 26.43 14.96
CA LYS A 58 6.90 27.69 14.58
C LYS A 58 5.95 27.54 13.39
N VAL A 59 6.15 26.48 12.61
CA VAL A 59 5.43 26.19 11.37
C VAL A 59 4.88 24.78 11.41
N LYS A 60 3.85 24.53 10.61
CA LYS A 60 3.25 23.20 10.48
C LYS A 60 3.08 22.83 9.02
N MET A 61 3.16 21.53 8.77
CA MET A 61 2.84 20.92 7.48
C MET A 61 1.67 19.95 7.68
N MET A 62 0.52 20.27 7.11
CA MET A 62 -0.65 19.39 7.13
C MET A 62 -0.67 18.56 5.86
N VAL A 63 -0.34 17.28 5.99
CA VAL A 63 -0.25 16.33 4.88
C VAL A 63 -1.56 15.58 4.75
N HIS A 64 -2.13 15.57 3.54
CA HIS A 64 -3.26 14.73 3.15
C HIS A 64 -2.92 13.98 1.86
N ILE A 65 -3.17 12.67 1.86
CA ILE A 65 -2.94 11.76 0.74
C ILE A 65 -4.15 10.83 0.66
N PRO A 66 -4.96 10.88 -0.41
CA PRO A 66 -6.19 10.08 -0.48
C PRO A 66 -5.91 8.57 -0.62
N ASN A 67 -4.68 8.17 -1.01
CA ASN A 67 -4.28 6.79 -1.24
C ASN A 67 -5.18 6.05 -2.25
N THR A 68 -5.55 6.77 -3.30
CA THR A 68 -6.39 6.29 -4.41
C THR A 68 -5.54 5.76 -5.57
N THR A 69 -6.16 5.05 -6.51
CA THR A 69 -5.48 4.59 -7.74
C THR A 69 -5.42 5.67 -8.82
N THR A 70 -6.29 6.67 -8.74
CA THR A 70 -6.38 7.82 -9.65
C THR A 70 -6.22 9.11 -8.85
N ASP A 71 -5.52 10.09 -9.42
CA ASP A 71 -5.27 11.41 -8.81
C ASP A 71 -4.75 11.35 -7.36
N ASN A 72 -3.87 10.38 -7.10
CA ASN A 72 -3.23 10.25 -5.81
C ASN A 72 -2.12 11.29 -5.66
N LEU A 73 -2.42 12.35 -4.91
CA LEU A 73 -1.53 13.47 -4.69
C LEU A 73 -1.13 13.52 -3.21
N ILE A 74 0.16 13.73 -2.95
CA ILE A 74 0.58 14.33 -1.70
C ILE A 74 0.17 15.79 -1.74
N THR A 75 -0.68 16.21 -0.81
CA THR A 75 -1.04 17.61 -0.60
C THR A 75 -0.49 18.06 0.74
N ILE A 76 0.35 19.09 0.74
CA ILE A 76 0.92 19.68 1.96
C ILE A 76 0.41 21.10 2.08
N ASN A 77 -0.45 21.35 3.07
CA ASN A 77 -0.91 22.68 3.40
C ASN A 77 0.04 23.30 4.44
N PRO A 78 0.75 24.40 4.11
CA PRO A 78 1.60 25.10 5.05
C PRO A 78 0.80 25.94 6.05
N GLU A 79 1.28 25.99 7.30
CA GLU A 79 0.85 26.95 8.30
C GLU A 79 2.08 27.60 8.95
N GLY A 80 2.06 28.91 9.14
CA GLY A 80 3.12 29.65 9.82
C GLY A 80 4.34 30.04 8.97
N PHE A 81 4.51 29.47 7.77
CA PHE A 81 5.62 29.82 6.87
C PHE A 81 5.49 31.26 6.34
N GLU A 82 6.60 32.03 6.37
CA GLU A 82 6.60 33.44 5.96
C GLU A 82 6.27 33.64 4.47
N ASN A 83 6.90 32.83 3.61
CA ASN A 83 6.96 33.00 2.16
C ASN A 83 6.20 31.92 1.38
N MET A 84 5.60 30.94 2.06
CA MET A 84 4.88 29.84 1.42
C MET A 84 3.53 29.63 2.08
N LYS A 85 2.46 29.98 1.35
CA LYS A 85 1.07 29.93 1.86
C LYS A 85 0.18 29.00 1.05
N ASP A 86 0.50 28.83 -0.23
CA ASP A 86 -0.25 27.94 -1.10
C ASP A 86 0.12 26.47 -0.84
N PRO A 87 -0.82 25.53 -1.01
CA PRO A 87 -0.55 24.12 -0.86
C PRO A 87 0.50 23.64 -1.87
N PHE A 88 1.42 22.79 -1.42
CA PHE A 88 2.28 22.03 -2.31
C PHE A 88 1.58 20.73 -2.71
N THR A 89 1.63 20.38 -4.00
CA THR A 89 1.10 19.11 -4.48
C THR A 89 2.12 18.36 -5.35
N THR A 90 2.17 17.04 -5.19
CA THR A 90 2.93 16.16 -6.09
C THR A 90 2.23 14.82 -6.24
N LYS A 91 2.33 14.23 -7.43
CA LYS A 91 1.69 12.94 -7.75
C LYS A 91 2.51 11.78 -7.23
N ILE A 92 1.81 10.77 -6.73
CA ILE A 92 2.36 9.46 -6.33
C ILE A 92 1.57 8.34 -6.99
N GLU A 93 2.11 7.13 -6.97
CA GLU A 93 1.52 5.95 -7.66
C GLU A 93 1.18 4.81 -6.68
N GLY A 94 1.79 4.83 -5.50
CA GLY A 94 1.62 3.86 -4.43
C GLY A 94 0.79 4.39 -3.27
N ILE A 95 0.92 3.71 -2.13
CA ILE A 95 0.20 4.01 -0.89
C ILE A 95 1.19 4.54 0.13
N VAL A 96 0.93 5.70 0.70
CA VAL A 96 1.68 6.21 1.86
C VAL A 96 1.00 5.72 3.13
N ARG A 97 1.77 5.06 3.99
CA ARG A 97 1.26 4.48 5.25
C ARG A 97 1.84 5.14 6.49
N GLU A 98 3.03 5.71 6.36
CA GLU A 98 3.81 6.22 7.48
C GLU A 98 4.46 7.53 7.10
N GLY A 99 4.55 8.42 8.09
CA GLY A 99 5.25 9.68 7.98
C GLY A 99 5.93 10.03 9.30
N TYR A 100 7.17 10.45 9.23
CA TYR A 100 7.99 10.80 10.39
C TYR A 100 8.54 12.21 10.25
N GLN A 101 8.68 12.90 11.37
CA GLN A 101 9.47 14.12 11.46
C GLN A 101 10.80 13.84 12.15
N ALA A 102 11.88 14.45 11.67
CA ALA A 102 13.20 14.41 12.30
C ALA A 102 14.04 15.60 11.82
N ASP A 103 15.09 15.91 12.56
CA ASP A 103 16.14 16.85 12.15
C ASP A 103 17.41 16.03 11.86
N LEU A 104 17.51 15.48 10.64
CA LEU A 104 18.59 14.54 10.32
C LEU A 104 19.95 15.24 10.14
N ASN A 105 19.95 16.53 9.86
CA ASN A 105 21.16 17.32 9.62
C ASN A 105 21.60 18.12 10.87
N GLY A 106 20.76 18.20 11.90
CA GLY A 106 21.02 18.88 13.16
C GLY A 106 21.06 20.41 13.05
N ASP A 107 20.40 20.99 12.05
CA ASP A 107 20.40 22.44 11.81
C ASP A 107 19.31 23.21 12.59
N GLY A 108 18.49 22.48 13.34
CA GLY A 108 17.42 23.02 14.17
C GLY A 108 16.10 23.23 13.42
N PHE A 109 16.04 22.92 12.12
CA PHE A 109 14.82 22.93 11.32
C PHE A 109 14.42 21.50 10.95
N GLN A 110 13.27 21.06 11.45
CA GLN A 110 12.81 19.69 11.20
C GLN A 110 12.42 19.48 9.73
N GLU A 111 12.65 18.25 9.28
CA GLU A 111 12.19 17.70 8.01
C GLU A 111 11.07 16.68 8.26
N ILE A 112 10.26 16.42 7.22
CA ILE A 112 9.28 15.34 7.20
C ILE A 112 9.66 14.29 6.15
N TYR A 113 9.38 13.02 6.43
CA TYR A 113 9.69 11.86 5.61
C TYR A 113 8.45 10.99 5.47
N LEU A 114 7.91 10.88 4.26
CA LEU A 114 6.72 10.10 3.94
C LEU A 114 7.13 8.85 3.15
N PHE A 115 6.62 7.69 3.55
CA PHE A 115 7.00 6.40 2.98
C PHE A 115 5.88 5.85 2.10
N GLU A 116 6.12 5.89 0.80
CA GLU A 116 5.26 5.33 -0.24
C GLU A 116 5.65 3.89 -0.56
N TYR A 117 4.65 3.03 -0.74
CA TYR A 117 4.83 1.65 -1.15
C TYR A 117 4.01 1.34 -2.40
N SER A 118 4.64 0.75 -3.42
CA SER A 118 3.98 0.34 -4.66
C SER A 118 2.90 -0.72 -4.39
N ILE A 119 1.82 -0.69 -5.16
CA ILE A 119 0.79 -1.72 -5.14
C ILE A 119 1.30 -2.95 -5.91
N GLY A 120 1.49 -4.08 -5.23
CA GLY A 120 1.93 -5.34 -5.83
C GLY A 120 2.72 -6.21 -4.86
N SER A 121 3.07 -7.43 -5.28
CA SER A 121 3.77 -8.39 -4.43
C SER A 121 5.20 -7.98 -4.07
N GLY A 122 5.81 -7.08 -4.85
CA GLY A 122 7.15 -6.55 -4.57
C GLY A 122 7.16 -5.45 -3.51
N THR A 123 6.07 -4.72 -3.29
CA THR A 123 6.01 -3.61 -2.29
C THR A 123 7.26 -2.72 -2.30
N TYR A 124 7.61 -2.19 -3.47
CA TYR A 124 8.77 -1.31 -3.65
C TYR A 124 8.53 0.01 -2.92
N GLY A 125 9.53 0.44 -2.17
CA GLY A 125 9.48 1.62 -1.34
C GLY A 125 10.08 2.85 -2.01
N LYS A 126 9.43 4.00 -1.80
CA LYS A 126 9.92 5.32 -2.19
C LYS A 126 9.74 6.30 -1.03
N VAL A 127 10.67 7.24 -0.90
CA VAL A 127 10.63 8.28 0.13
C VAL A 127 10.31 9.62 -0.51
N HIS A 128 9.28 10.28 0.00
CA HIS A 128 8.99 11.68 -0.28
C HIS A 128 9.31 12.48 0.96
N ALA A 129 10.32 13.33 0.88
CA ALA A 129 10.77 14.08 2.03
C ALA A 129 10.82 15.58 1.75
N PHE A 130 10.58 16.39 2.77
CA PHE A 130 10.48 17.85 2.67
C PHE A 130 11.19 18.51 3.84
N ALA A 131 12.00 19.52 3.55
CA ALA A 131 12.74 20.27 4.56
C ALA A 131 12.18 21.69 4.72
N SER A 132 12.13 22.17 5.96
CA SER A 132 11.92 23.59 6.25
C SER A 132 13.18 24.38 5.90
N PHE A 133 13.03 25.50 5.18
CA PHE A 133 14.10 26.45 4.90
C PHE A 133 14.00 27.63 5.84
N GLY A 134 14.43 27.40 7.08
CA GLY A 134 14.47 28.44 8.10
C GLY A 134 13.11 28.96 8.53
N ASP A 135 12.06 28.11 8.48
CA ASP A 135 10.66 28.43 8.75
C ASP A 135 10.03 29.45 7.80
N LYS A 136 10.72 29.79 6.71
CA LYS A 136 10.23 30.75 5.70
C LYS A 136 9.48 30.08 4.57
N SER A 137 9.99 28.95 4.12
CA SER A 137 9.38 28.11 3.09
C SER A 137 9.78 26.67 3.34
N PHE A 138 9.28 25.75 2.52
CA PHE A 138 9.77 24.37 2.50
C PHE A 138 9.96 23.89 1.07
N GLY A 139 10.67 22.78 0.90
CA GLY A 139 10.85 22.18 -0.40
C GLY A 139 11.27 20.71 -0.32
N PRO A 140 11.24 20.01 -1.47
CA PRO A 140 11.54 18.60 -1.51
C PRO A 140 13.02 18.33 -1.21
N ILE A 141 13.28 17.21 -0.55
CA ILE A 141 14.59 16.62 -0.35
C ILE A 141 14.80 15.57 -1.44
N TYR A 142 15.90 15.68 -2.17
CA TYR A 142 16.21 14.72 -3.23
C TYR A 142 16.78 13.43 -2.63
N MET A 143 16.21 12.28 -3.00
CA MET A 143 16.80 10.98 -2.74
C MET A 143 17.19 10.35 -4.08
N PRO A 144 18.49 10.14 -4.37
CA PRO A 144 18.90 9.49 -5.59
C PRO A 144 18.49 8.02 -5.58
N GLU A 145 18.27 7.47 -6.77
CA GLU A 145 18.11 6.03 -6.97
C GLU A 145 19.33 5.27 -6.42
N MET A 146 19.09 4.02 -6.02
CA MET A 146 20.18 3.14 -5.58
C MET A 146 21.17 2.93 -6.73
N THR A 147 22.47 2.99 -6.43
CA THR A 147 23.49 2.57 -7.39
C THR A 147 23.38 1.08 -7.69
N GLU A 148 23.98 0.62 -8.79
CA GLU A 148 23.95 -0.79 -9.18
C GLU A 148 24.41 -1.73 -8.05
N ASP A 149 25.48 -1.36 -7.34
CA ASP A 149 25.99 -2.13 -6.19
C ASP A 149 24.97 -2.23 -5.04
N LEU A 150 24.27 -1.12 -4.76
CA LEU A 150 23.23 -1.06 -3.72
C LEU A 150 21.95 -1.77 -4.13
N ALA A 151 21.67 -1.84 -5.43
CA ALA A 151 20.49 -2.49 -5.99
C ALA A 151 20.70 -4.00 -6.26
N LYS A 152 21.93 -4.52 -6.16
CA LYS A 152 22.20 -5.94 -6.45
C LYS A 152 21.40 -6.87 -5.54
N GLY A 153 20.52 -7.68 -6.13
CA GLY A 153 19.65 -8.63 -5.42
C GLY A 153 18.40 -7.98 -4.79
N TYR A 154 18.10 -6.72 -5.11
CA TYR A 154 16.92 -6.01 -4.63
C TYR A 154 15.68 -6.38 -5.45
N MET A 155 14.57 -6.69 -4.77
CA MET A 155 13.25 -6.96 -5.38
C MET A 155 12.10 -6.34 -4.56
N GLY A 156 12.34 -5.16 -3.97
CA GLY A 156 11.36 -4.47 -3.12
C GLY A 156 11.34 -4.98 -1.68
N HIS A 157 10.16 -4.98 -1.07
CA HIS A 157 9.89 -5.29 0.33
C HIS A 157 10.64 -4.35 1.28
N ASP A 158 10.71 -3.09 0.88
CA ASP A 158 11.38 -2.07 1.65
C ASP A 158 10.68 -1.82 2.98
N ARG A 159 11.50 -1.52 3.98
CA ARG A 159 11.10 -0.93 5.24
C ARG A 159 11.92 0.32 5.43
N PHE A 160 11.26 1.42 5.77
CA PHE A 160 11.92 2.66 6.09
C PHE A 160 11.67 3.01 7.55
N TYR A 161 12.67 3.60 8.19
CA TYR A 161 12.56 4.11 9.55
C TYR A 161 13.67 5.13 9.80
N ILE A 162 13.48 5.96 10.83
CA ILE A 162 14.49 6.90 11.29
C ILE A 162 15.20 6.29 12.50
N LYS A 163 16.53 6.33 12.50
CA LYS A 163 17.35 5.85 13.61
C LYS A 163 18.68 6.59 13.65
N ASP A 164 19.06 7.06 14.84
CA ASP A 164 20.34 7.74 15.09
C ASP A 164 20.58 8.91 14.09
N ASP A 165 19.56 9.74 13.88
CA ASP A 165 19.55 10.87 12.92
C ASP A 165 19.87 10.46 11.47
N LEU A 166 19.52 9.22 11.11
CA LEU A 166 19.62 8.70 9.75
C LEU A 166 18.27 8.16 9.29
N LEU A 167 17.96 8.40 8.02
CA LEU A 167 16.94 7.62 7.33
C LEU A 167 17.55 6.26 7.00
N VAL A 168 16.86 5.18 7.39
CA VAL A 168 17.28 3.82 7.14
C VAL A 168 16.31 3.17 6.17
N ARG A 169 16.85 2.52 5.14
CA ARG A 169 16.15 1.63 4.21
C ARG A 169 16.63 0.22 4.43
N GLU A 170 15.72 -0.71 4.66
CA GLU A 170 16.03 -2.13 4.83
C GLU A 170 15.17 -2.98 3.91
N PHE A 171 15.77 -3.96 3.23
CA PHE A 171 15.05 -4.90 2.37
C PHE A 171 15.76 -6.26 2.30
N PRO A 172 15.02 -7.35 2.01
CA PRO A 172 15.60 -8.66 1.77
C PRO A 172 16.38 -8.70 0.44
N LEU A 173 17.43 -9.52 0.41
CA LEU A 173 18.20 -9.82 -0.78
C LEU A 173 17.79 -11.18 -1.36
N TYR A 174 17.71 -11.22 -2.68
CA TYR A 174 17.33 -12.40 -3.45
C TYR A 174 18.52 -12.97 -4.20
N ASN A 175 18.69 -14.29 -4.09
CA ASN A 175 19.57 -15.08 -4.94
C ASN A 175 18.84 -15.48 -6.22
N GLU A 176 19.57 -15.92 -7.25
CA GLU A 176 19.01 -16.23 -8.59
C GLU A 176 17.88 -17.28 -8.58
N SER A 177 17.88 -18.19 -7.60
CA SER A 177 16.87 -19.25 -7.48
C SER A 177 15.73 -18.92 -6.51
N ASP A 178 15.76 -17.74 -5.89
CA ASP A 178 14.73 -17.33 -4.93
C ASP A 178 13.42 -16.96 -5.65
N THR A 179 12.31 -17.30 -5.00
CA THR A 179 11.00 -16.77 -5.39
C THR A 179 10.73 -15.47 -4.63
N ASN A 180 9.84 -14.62 -5.13
CA ASN A 180 9.45 -13.36 -4.46
C ASN A 180 9.05 -13.57 -2.99
N ALA A 181 8.43 -14.71 -2.66
CA ALA A 181 7.94 -15.03 -1.31
C ALA A 181 9.01 -15.63 -0.37
N LYS A 182 10.19 -16.01 -0.89
CA LYS A 182 11.21 -16.73 -0.12
C LYS A 182 12.63 -16.24 -0.47
N PRO A 183 13.00 -15.02 -0.04
CA PRO A 183 14.37 -14.54 -0.14
C PRO A 183 15.29 -15.34 0.79
N THR A 184 16.50 -15.66 0.32
CA THR A 184 17.54 -16.37 1.08
C THR A 184 18.87 -15.63 1.13
N GLY A 185 18.96 -14.43 0.53
CA GLY A 185 20.18 -13.63 0.47
C GLY A 185 20.51 -12.82 1.73
N GLY A 186 19.70 -12.92 2.79
CA GLY A 186 19.77 -12.07 3.99
C GLY A 186 19.10 -10.70 3.78
N ASN A 187 19.39 -9.73 4.64
CA ASN A 187 18.89 -8.36 4.48
C ASN A 187 20.01 -7.39 4.13
N ARG A 188 19.68 -6.37 3.33
CA ARG A 188 20.51 -5.17 3.14
C ARG A 188 19.92 -4.02 3.94
N VAL A 189 20.78 -3.31 4.65
CA VAL A 189 20.47 -2.05 5.32
C VAL A 189 21.28 -0.94 4.66
N ILE A 190 20.61 0.13 4.24
CA ILE A 190 21.24 1.34 3.71
C ILE A 190 20.85 2.50 4.63
N LYS A 191 21.84 3.24 5.10
CA LYS A 191 21.65 4.43 5.94
C LYS A 191 21.93 5.67 5.11
N TYR A 192 21.05 6.66 5.18
CA TYR A 192 21.15 7.91 4.47
C TYR A 192 21.33 9.06 5.47
N SER A 193 22.36 9.86 5.24
CA SER A 193 22.52 11.16 5.90
C SER A 193 21.93 12.26 5.02
N LEU A 194 21.35 13.27 5.65
CA LEU A 194 20.90 14.46 4.94
C LEU A 194 22.09 15.42 4.77
N GLU A 195 22.31 15.86 3.53
CA GLU A 195 23.39 16.78 3.19
C GLU A 195 22.88 17.94 2.34
N LYS A 196 23.58 19.08 2.38
CA LYS A 196 23.31 20.18 1.45
C LYS A 196 23.71 19.78 0.02
N GLY A 197 22.78 19.97 -0.91
CA GLY A 197 23.01 19.92 -2.36
C GLY A 197 23.06 21.32 -2.97
N GLU A 198 23.12 21.39 -4.30
CA GLU A 198 23.20 22.68 -5.02
C GLU A 198 21.90 23.50 -4.90
N ALA A 199 20.75 22.83 -4.91
CA ALA A 199 19.42 23.46 -4.96
C ALA A 199 18.53 23.12 -3.76
N GLY A 200 19.08 22.55 -2.69
CA GLY A 200 18.31 22.10 -1.53
C GLY A 200 19.07 21.05 -0.74
N PHE A 201 18.36 20.03 -0.25
CA PHE A 201 18.95 18.92 0.48
C PHE A 201 18.90 17.62 -0.31
N ILE A 202 19.86 16.73 -0.03
CA ILE A 202 19.98 15.41 -0.64
C ILE A 202 20.20 14.36 0.44
N LEU A 203 19.46 13.26 0.38
CA LEU A 203 19.69 12.06 1.19
C LEU A 203 20.80 11.24 0.52
N LYS A 204 22.01 11.25 1.10
CA LYS A 204 23.14 10.50 0.56
C LYS A 204 23.37 9.20 1.32
N PRO A 205 23.55 8.07 0.62
CA PRO A 205 23.91 6.82 1.28
C PRO A 205 25.28 6.96 1.94
N LYS A 206 25.38 6.62 3.23
CA LYS A 206 26.65 6.60 3.94
C LYS A 206 27.55 5.50 3.36
N LYS A 207 28.81 5.86 3.08
CA LYS A 207 29.86 4.92 2.65
C LYS A 207 30.45 4.23 3.89
N GLY A 208 30.50 2.90 3.92
CA GLY A 208 31.20 2.16 4.98
C GLY A 208 30.67 0.75 5.23
N ARG A 209 31.34 0.03 6.14
CA ARG A 209 30.97 -1.32 6.66
C ARG A 209 29.55 -1.39 7.28
N ASP A 210 28.88 -0.26 7.40
CA ASP A 210 27.55 -0.08 8.00
C ASP A 210 26.38 -0.45 7.08
N GLN A 211 26.67 -0.78 5.82
CA GLN A 211 25.72 -1.50 4.96
C GLN A 211 25.79 -2.99 5.30
N ILE A 212 25.27 -3.33 6.47
CA ILE A 212 25.40 -4.69 7.01
C ILE A 212 24.50 -5.59 6.16
N LYS A 213 25.12 -6.55 5.46
CA LYS A 213 24.44 -7.76 5.05
C LYS A 213 24.20 -8.56 6.32
N LEU A 214 22.98 -8.54 6.87
CA LEU A 214 22.63 -9.44 7.95
C LEU A 214 22.47 -10.83 7.33
N GLY A 215 23.54 -11.63 7.37
CA GLY A 215 23.50 -13.05 7.09
C GLY A 215 23.04 -13.78 8.36
N PHE A 216 22.00 -14.59 8.24
CA PHE A 216 21.72 -15.69 9.17
C PHE A 216 22.27 -16.98 8.57
#